data_AF-A0A7T0RBQ2-F1
#
_entry.id   AF-A0A7T0RBQ2-F1
#
_cell.length_a   1.000
_cell.length_b   1.000
_cell.length_c   1.000
_cell.angle_alpha   90.00
_cell.angle_beta   90.00
_cell.angle_gamma   90.00
#
_symmetry.space_group_name_H-M   'P 1'
#
loop_
_entity.id
_entity.type
_entity.pdbx_description
1 polymer ?
#
loop_
_entity_poly.entity_id
_entity_poly.type
_entity_poly.pdbx_seq_one_letter_code
_entity_poly.pdbx_strand_id
1 'polypeptide(L)'
;MRVWGCICLIGLWASLAHASPALPGDIIDDLNRLQTQLRDAQYASVVTQATQQATRLQTGNAADRWASALYQQLAANALARQGQPGDAANRLAQARELAEGEQAQAARWLREEASLRRTAGQTTQASNLLAEWLESQGTAAPAADTWKLTRWLADDQRWQEAADWLERSLSQTAEPDATQRRLALVIYQRTQQTDQALDVLLGGLDEGSDATHWRQAAGLAQRAGQPGIAAALWDTAWRLGRLDEDEDRWQLINLHMAGGTPARAAEYLERWLEAGDIVRDETTLRLLANAWHQARDKSRALDAWRALATLSKEGSDWRQYGQLAFAWGQDERAEKALSRAQSLGDDQAAEWLATLEQSPRHSL
;
A
#
# COMPACT_ATOMS: atom_id res chain seq x y z
N MET A 1 -6.01 9.22 -45.83
CA MET A 1 -7.14 10.16 -45.86
C MET A 1 -6.83 11.29 -44.90
N ARG A 2 -6.80 12.53 -45.40
CA ARG A 2 -6.50 13.76 -44.63
C ARG A 2 -7.78 14.22 -43.95
N VAL A 3 -7.75 14.48 -42.64
CA VAL A 3 -8.86 15.13 -41.93
C VAL A 3 -8.48 16.59 -41.69
N TRP A 4 -9.33 17.47 -42.24
CA TRP A 4 -9.25 18.92 -42.15
C TRP A 4 -9.69 19.41 -40.76
N GLY A 5 -9.09 20.53 -40.33
CA GLY A 5 -9.45 21.20 -39.10
C GLY A 5 -10.78 21.95 -39.17
N CYS A 6 -11.38 22.16 -38.00
CA CYS A 6 -12.43 23.15 -37.80
C CYS A 6 -12.00 24.08 -36.66
N ILE A 7 -11.67 25.31 -37.06
CA ILE A 7 -11.56 26.49 -36.20
C ILE A 7 -12.98 26.84 -35.78
N CYS A 8 -13.28 26.80 -34.48
CA CYS A 8 -14.54 27.31 -33.94
C CYS A 8 -14.32 28.72 -33.36
N LEU A 9 -14.97 29.68 -34.02
CA LEU A 9 -15.15 31.07 -33.61
C LEU A 9 -16.12 31.17 -32.42
N ILE A 10 -15.89 32.23 -31.64
CA ILE A 10 -16.45 32.59 -30.33
C ILE A 10 -17.94 32.97 -30.36
N GLY A 11 -18.66 32.73 -29.27
CA GLY A 11 -19.97 33.36 -28.98
C GLY A 11 -20.51 33.21 -27.54
N LEU A 12 -20.39 34.31 -26.76
CA LEU A 12 -21.32 34.89 -25.74
C LEU A 12 -21.60 34.21 -24.35
N TRP A 13 -20.73 34.54 -23.38
CA TRP A 13 -20.92 35.27 -22.09
C TRP A 13 -22.06 34.98 -21.09
N ALA A 14 -21.67 34.50 -19.89
CA ALA A 14 -21.85 35.10 -18.54
C ALA A 14 -20.92 34.28 -17.59
N SER A 15 -19.99 34.80 -16.77
CA SER A 15 -20.05 35.91 -15.79
C SER A 15 -18.60 36.33 -15.42
N LEU A 16 -18.35 37.64 -15.29
CA LEU A 16 -17.19 38.31 -14.64
C LEU A 16 -15.85 37.54 -14.60
N ALA A 17 -15.28 37.22 -15.77
CA ALA A 17 -13.84 37.14 -15.92
C ALA A 17 -13.36 38.53 -16.35
N HIS A 18 -12.39 39.12 -15.64
CA HIS A 18 -11.65 40.25 -16.20
C HIS A 18 -11.00 39.73 -17.49
N ALA A 19 -11.49 40.17 -18.65
CA ALA A 19 -10.88 39.82 -19.92
C ALA A 19 -9.46 40.41 -19.95
N SER A 20 -8.49 39.62 -20.39
CA SER A 20 -7.09 40.03 -20.46
C SER A 20 -6.93 41.40 -21.13
N PRO A 21 -6.01 42.26 -20.64
CA PRO A 21 -5.81 43.57 -21.23
C PRO A 21 -5.45 43.43 -22.71
N ALA A 22 -6.09 44.25 -23.55
CA ALA A 22 -5.89 44.20 -24.99
C ALA A 22 -4.43 44.54 -25.34
N LEU A 23 -3.76 43.63 -26.05
CA LEU A 23 -2.38 43.81 -26.47
C LEU A 23 -2.29 44.68 -27.74
N PRO A 24 -1.33 45.61 -27.82
CA PRO A 24 -0.98 46.32 -29.05
C PRO A 24 -0.64 45.37 -30.21
N GLY A 25 -0.98 45.75 -31.44
CA GLY A 25 -0.78 44.91 -32.62
C GLY A 25 0.69 44.58 -32.91
N ASP A 26 1.60 45.53 -32.67
CA ASP A 26 3.04 45.33 -32.82
C ASP A 26 3.60 44.30 -31.83
N ILE A 27 3.08 44.26 -30.60
CA ILE A 27 3.42 43.24 -29.60
C ILE A 27 2.92 41.87 -30.04
N ILE A 28 1.69 41.79 -30.56
CA ILE A 28 1.12 40.53 -31.07
C ILE A 28 1.97 40.00 -32.23
N ASP A 29 2.34 40.85 -33.19
CA ASP A 29 3.18 40.48 -34.33
C ASP A 29 4.57 40.00 -33.89
N ASP A 30 5.16 40.66 -32.89
CA ASP A 30 6.45 40.25 -32.31
C ASP A 30 6.37 38.91 -31.57
N LEU A 31 5.35 38.68 -30.76
CA LEU A 31 5.10 37.40 -30.10
C LEU A 31 4.93 36.26 -31.12
N ASN A 32 4.14 36.47 -32.18
CA ASN A 32 3.92 35.47 -33.24
C ASN A 32 5.21 35.13 -34.00
N ARG A 33 6.05 36.14 -34.27
CA ARG A 33 7.37 35.95 -34.88
C ARG A 33 8.28 35.14 -33.96
N LEU A 34 8.36 35.47 -32.67
CA LEU A 34 9.18 34.71 -31.70
C LEU A 34 8.68 33.27 -31.51
N GLN A 35 7.36 33.05 -31.54
CA GLN A 35 6.79 31.70 -31.55
C GLN A 35 7.21 30.89 -32.79
N THR A 36 7.27 31.54 -33.95
CA THR A 36 7.76 30.89 -35.18
C THR A 36 9.23 30.51 -35.03
N GLN A 37 10.07 31.42 -34.54
CA GLN A 37 11.48 31.15 -34.26
C GLN A 37 11.67 30.02 -33.24
N LEU A 38 10.83 29.97 -32.20
CA LEU A 38 10.83 28.90 -31.21
C LEU A 38 10.54 27.54 -31.87
N ARG A 39 9.57 27.47 -32.79
CA ARG A 39 9.26 26.26 -33.56
C ARG A 39 10.41 25.86 -34.49
N ASP A 40 11.10 26.85 -35.06
CA ASP A 40 12.25 26.64 -35.96
C ASP A 40 13.56 26.39 -35.19
N ALA A 41 13.48 26.06 -33.89
CA ALA A 41 14.58 25.75 -33.00
C ALA A 41 15.63 26.87 -32.79
N GLN A 42 15.26 28.13 -33.05
CA GLN A 42 16.13 29.29 -32.86
C GLN A 42 16.14 29.77 -31.40
N TYR A 43 16.38 28.85 -30.46
CA TYR A 43 16.13 29.07 -29.03
C TYR A 43 16.94 30.23 -28.44
N ALA A 44 18.23 30.35 -28.75
CA ALA A 44 19.08 31.41 -28.22
C ALA A 44 18.63 32.82 -28.66
N SER A 45 18.13 32.94 -29.90
CA SER A 45 17.54 34.17 -30.42
C SER A 45 16.27 34.52 -29.65
N VAL A 46 15.38 33.54 -29.47
CA VAL A 46 14.12 33.73 -28.73
C VAL A 46 14.38 34.15 -27.30
N VAL A 47 15.31 33.49 -26.58
CA VAL A 47 15.66 33.87 -25.20
C VAL A 47 16.14 35.31 -25.13
N THR A 48 17.08 35.70 -26.01
CA THR A 48 17.64 37.06 -26.02
C THR A 48 16.55 38.10 -26.29
N GLN A 49 15.79 37.93 -27.36
CA GLN A 49 14.78 38.91 -27.79
C GLN A 49 13.62 38.98 -26.80
N ALA A 50 13.06 37.84 -26.39
CA ALA A 50 11.96 37.81 -25.43
C ALA A 50 12.38 38.39 -24.08
N THR A 51 13.60 38.11 -23.61
CA THR A 51 14.11 38.71 -22.36
C THR A 51 14.19 40.23 -22.45
N GLN A 52 14.72 40.77 -23.55
CA GLN A 52 14.81 42.22 -23.75
C GLN A 52 13.43 42.88 -23.76
N GLN A 53 12.45 42.27 -24.45
CA GLN A 53 11.08 42.79 -24.48
C GLN A 53 10.40 42.70 -23.12
N ALA A 54 10.56 41.58 -22.41
CA ALA A 54 10.03 41.41 -21.07
C ALA A 54 10.53 42.51 -20.12
N THR A 55 11.84 42.77 -20.08
CA THR A 55 12.42 43.80 -19.22
C THR A 55 11.94 45.21 -19.57
N ARG A 56 11.80 45.52 -20.87
CA ARG A 56 11.31 46.84 -21.33
C ARG A 56 9.89 47.12 -20.85
N LEU A 57 9.04 46.10 -20.80
CA LEU A 57 7.60 46.22 -20.54
C LEU A 57 7.22 45.96 -19.07
N GLN A 58 8.15 45.46 -18.24
CA GLN A 58 7.88 44.98 -16.88
C GLN A 58 7.28 46.05 -15.94
N THR A 59 7.66 47.32 -16.11
CA THR A 59 7.20 48.43 -15.26
C THR A 59 6.12 49.29 -15.92
N GLY A 60 5.59 48.85 -17.06
CA GLY A 60 4.58 49.58 -17.82
C GLY A 60 3.16 49.46 -17.24
N ASN A 61 2.17 49.76 -18.08
CA ASN A 61 0.76 49.63 -17.72
C ASN A 61 0.34 48.15 -17.63
N ALA A 62 -0.94 47.87 -17.33
CA ALA A 62 -1.44 46.50 -17.22
C ALA A 62 -1.24 45.66 -18.50
N ALA A 63 -1.40 46.26 -19.69
CA ALA A 63 -1.15 45.59 -20.96
C ALA A 63 0.34 45.30 -21.17
N ASP A 64 1.22 46.22 -20.78
CA ASP A 64 2.68 46.03 -20.86
C ASP A 64 3.15 44.94 -19.90
N ARG A 65 2.65 44.93 -18.65
CA ARG A 65 2.97 43.86 -17.68
C ARG A 65 2.50 42.50 -18.17
N TRP A 66 1.30 42.45 -18.76
CA TRP A 66 0.79 41.23 -19.38
C TRP A 66 1.65 40.78 -20.57
N ALA A 67 2.02 41.70 -21.47
CA ALA A 67 2.95 41.41 -22.56
C ALA A 67 4.29 40.89 -22.04
N SER A 68 4.83 41.54 -21.00
CA SER A 68 6.06 41.13 -20.32
C SER A 68 5.96 39.68 -19.81
N ALA A 69 4.85 39.31 -19.17
CA ALA A 69 4.60 37.95 -18.72
C ALA A 69 4.60 36.93 -19.89
N LEU A 70 4.00 37.27 -21.03
CA LEU A 70 3.99 36.41 -22.22
C LEU A 70 5.38 36.25 -22.84
N TYR A 71 6.19 37.32 -22.87
CA TYR A 71 7.59 37.23 -23.30
C TYR A 71 8.42 36.36 -22.34
N GLN A 72 8.21 36.48 -21.03
CA GLN A 72 8.86 35.61 -20.04
C GLN A 72 8.50 34.14 -20.28
N GLN A 73 7.24 33.83 -20.60
CA GLN A 73 6.82 32.47 -20.99
C GLN A 73 7.55 31.97 -22.26
N LEU A 74 7.69 32.81 -23.29
CA LEU A 74 8.43 32.44 -24.50
C LEU A 74 9.91 32.15 -24.22
N ALA A 75 10.54 33.00 -23.40
CA ALA A 75 11.90 32.78 -22.93
C ALA A 75 12.01 31.46 -22.14
N ALA A 76 11.06 31.19 -21.24
CA ALA A 76 11.00 29.94 -20.48
C ALA A 76 10.94 28.72 -21.39
N ASN A 77 10.06 28.74 -22.40
CA ASN A 77 9.92 27.66 -23.37
C ASN A 77 11.22 27.42 -24.15
N ALA A 78 11.89 28.48 -24.59
CA ALA A 78 13.16 28.37 -25.30
C ALA A 78 14.31 27.86 -24.40
N LEU A 79 14.36 28.27 -23.12
CA LEU A 79 15.33 27.78 -22.15
C LEU A 79 15.12 26.29 -21.83
N ALA A 80 13.86 25.87 -21.66
CA ALA A 80 13.53 24.46 -21.44
C ALA A 80 14.00 23.58 -22.62
N ARG A 81 13.81 24.05 -23.86
CA ARG A 81 14.30 23.36 -25.06
C ARG A 81 15.82 23.35 -25.21
N GLN A 82 16.52 24.29 -24.58
CA GLN A 82 17.99 24.32 -24.48
C GLN A 82 18.53 23.45 -23.34
N GLY A 83 17.68 22.72 -22.61
CA GLY A 83 18.11 21.90 -21.48
C GLY A 83 18.46 22.73 -20.24
N GLN A 84 17.89 23.93 -20.10
CA GLN A 84 18.06 24.82 -18.94
C GLN A 84 16.75 24.94 -18.14
N PRO A 85 16.27 23.86 -17.50
CA PRO A 85 14.98 23.84 -16.82
C PRO A 85 14.93 24.77 -15.60
N GLY A 86 16.05 24.99 -14.90
CA GLY A 86 16.11 25.91 -13.75
C GLY A 86 15.88 27.36 -14.16
N ASP A 87 16.54 27.82 -15.23
CA ASP A 87 16.35 29.16 -15.76
C ASP A 87 14.95 29.33 -16.36
N ALA A 88 14.43 28.30 -17.03
CA ALA A 88 13.06 28.28 -17.52
C ALA A 88 12.04 28.45 -16.38
N ALA A 89 12.23 27.74 -15.26
CA ALA A 89 11.37 27.89 -14.08
C ALA A 89 11.42 29.32 -13.52
N ASN A 90 12.61 29.91 -13.42
CA ASN A 90 12.77 31.30 -12.96
C ASN A 90 12.01 32.31 -13.86
N ARG A 91 11.97 32.07 -15.17
CA ARG A 91 11.19 32.88 -16.11
C ARG A 91 9.69 32.75 -15.88
N LEU A 92 9.17 31.54 -15.64
CA LEU A 92 7.75 31.35 -15.33
C LEU A 92 7.35 31.96 -13.98
N ALA A 93 8.23 31.92 -12.98
CA ALA A 93 8.02 32.61 -11.71
C ALA A 93 7.84 34.12 -11.92
N GLN A 94 8.72 34.75 -12.71
CA GLN A 94 8.59 36.17 -13.08
C GLN A 94 7.31 36.44 -13.88
N ALA A 95 6.92 35.55 -14.79
CA ALA A 95 5.67 35.68 -15.54
C ALA A 95 4.45 35.68 -14.60
N ARG A 96 4.43 34.78 -13.60
CA ARG A 96 3.37 34.71 -12.57
C ARG A 96 3.22 35.99 -11.78
N GLU A 97 4.33 36.59 -11.35
CA GLU A 97 4.33 37.85 -10.59
C GLU A 97 3.72 39.01 -11.39
N LEU A 98 3.81 38.96 -12.72
CA LEU A 98 3.32 39.99 -13.63
C LEU A 98 1.88 39.76 -14.11
N ALA A 99 1.33 38.55 -13.94
CA ALA A 99 -0.02 38.16 -14.37
C ALA A 99 -1.12 38.61 -13.39
N GLU A 100 -1.15 39.90 -13.07
CA GLU A 100 -2.22 40.49 -12.28
C GLU A 100 -3.57 40.34 -12.99
N GLY A 101 -4.57 39.81 -12.28
CA GLY A 101 -5.92 39.57 -12.82
C GLY A 101 -6.08 38.27 -13.63
N GLU A 102 -4.98 37.60 -13.99
CA GLU A 102 -4.97 36.39 -14.83
C GLU A 102 -4.72 35.11 -14.03
N GLN A 103 -5.55 34.88 -13.01
CA GLN A 103 -5.37 33.78 -12.03
C GLN A 103 -5.28 32.40 -12.70
N ALA A 104 -6.09 32.15 -13.73
CA ALA A 104 -6.08 30.88 -14.45
C ALA A 104 -4.75 30.63 -15.18
N GLN A 105 -4.16 31.68 -15.77
CA GLN A 105 -2.87 31.57 -16.45
C GLN A 105 -1.72 31.47 -15.43
N ALA A 106 -1.75 32.26 -14.37
CA ALA A 106 -0.77 32.19 -13.28
C ALA A 106 -0.76 30.80 -12.61
N ALA A 107 -1.92 30.15 -12.48
CA ALA A 107 -2.02 28.78 -12.00
C ALA A 107 -1.41 27.77 -13.00
N ARG A 108 -1.61 27.93 -14.32
CA ARG A 108 -0.96 27.07 -15.33
C ARG A 108 0.56 27.18 -15.25
N TRP A 109 1.08 28.40 -15.19
CA TRP A 109 2.52 28.62 -15.03
C TRP A 109 3.08 28.08 -13.73
N LEU A 110 2.31 28.07 -12.62
CA LEU A 110 2.76 27.47 -11.36
C LEU A 110 3.03 25.97 -11.51
N ARG A 111 2.09 25.26 -12.14
CA ARG A 111 2.20 23.82 -12.37
C ARG A 111 3.34 23.47 -13.33
N GLU A 112 3.54 24.30 -14.36
CA GLU A 112 4.66 24.18 -15.29
C GLU A 112 6.00 24.47 -14.61
N GLU A 113 6.08 25.55 -13.82
CA GLU A 113 7.24 25.91 -13.01
C GLU A 113 7.63 24.77 -12.08
N ALA A 114 6.68 24.20 -11.34
CA ALA A 114 6.91 23.05 -10.46
C ALA A 114 7.55 21.87 -11.24
N SER A 115 7.07 21.60 -12.45
CA SER A 115 7.59 20.52 -13.30
C SER A 115 9.01 20.81 -13.83
N LEU A 116 9.29 22.05 -14.19
CA LEU A 116 10.62 22.50 -14.59
C LEU A 116 11.61 22.44 -13.41
N ARG A 117 11.21 22.91 -12.23
CA ARG A 117 12.01 22.81 -11.00
C ARG A 117 12.33 21.37 -10.64
N ARG A 118 11.37 20.44 -10.80
CA ARG A 118 11.61 19.00 -10.59
C ARG A 118 12.71 18.50 -11.54
N THR A 119 12.63 18.86 -12.82
CA THR A 119 13.61 18.48 -13.84
C THR A 119 14.99 19.09 -13.58
N ALA A 120 15.03 20.29 -12.99
CA ALA A 120 16.26 20.97 -12.58
C ALA A 120 16.90 20.40 -11.28
N GLY A 121 16.31 19.36 -10.68
CA GLY A 121 16.77 18.79 -9.40
C GLY A 121 16.39 19.60 -8.17
N GLN A 122 15.57 20.65 -8.32
CA GLN A 122 15.06 21.48 -7.22
C GLN A 122 13.82 20.83 -6.60
N THR A 123 13.99 19.60 -6.08
CA THR A 123 12.91 18.69 -5.70
C THR A 123 11.95 19.27 -4.65
N THR A 124 12.48 19.83 -3.56
CA THR A 124 11.67 20.43 -2.49
C THR A 124 10.81 21.59 -2.98
N GLN A 125 11.40 22.50 -3.78
CA GLN A 125 10.67 23.64 -4.34
C GLN A 125 9.57 23.17 -5.29
N ALA A 126 9.87 22.19 -6.15
CA ALA A 126 8.91 21.62 -7.08
C ALA A 126 7.68 21.04 -6.36
N SER A 127 7.90 20.23 -5.33
CA SER A 127 6.82 19.61 -4.55
C SER A 127 5.98 20.67 -3.82
N ASN A 128 6.61 21.71 -3.25
CA ASN A 128 5.88 22.78 -2.57
C ASN A 128 5.03 23.62 -3.54
N LEU A 129 5.54 23.95 -4.73
CA LEU A 129 4.77 24.69 -5.75
C LEU A 129 3.61 23.87 -6.31
N LEU A 130 3.80 22.55 -6.50
CA LEU A 130 2.71 21.68 -6.94
C LEU A 130 1.63 21.54 -5.85
N ALA A 131 2.03 21.49 -4.57
CA ALA A 131 1.10 21.51 -3.44
C ALA A 131 0.30 22.82 -3.40
N GLU A 132 0.97 23.98 -3.51
CA GLU A 132 0.30 25.30 -3.60
C GLU A 132 -0.70 25.32 -4.76
N TRP A 133 -0.31 24.83 -5.93
CA TRP A 133 -1.21 24.75 -7.07
C TRP A 133 -2.43 23.87 -6.79
N LEU A 134 -2.23 22.66 -6.24
CA LEU A 134 -3.32 21.75 -5.90
C LEU A 134 -4.29 22.37 -4.89
N GLU A 135 -3.78 23.03 -3.85
CA GLU A 135 -4.61 23.72 -2.84
C GLU A 135 -5.43 24.86 -3.47
N SER A 136 -4.85 25.58 -4.44
CA SER A 136 -5.57 26.65 -5.17
C SER A 136 -6.73 26.12 -6.03
N GLN A 137 -6.67 24.86 -6.47
CA GLN A 137 -7.75 24.22 -7.23
C GLN A 137 -8.83 23.61 -6.33
N GLY A 138 -8.52 23.34 -5.06
CA GLY A 138 -9.42 22.67 -4.12
C GLY A 138 -9.94 21.33 -4.65
N THR A 139 -11.25 21.11 -4.59
CA THR A 139 -11.88 19.86 -5.04
C THR A 139 -11.89 19.66 -6.56
N ALA A 140 -11.59 20.71 -7.34
CA ALA A 140 -11.46 20.63 -8.80
C ALA A 140 -10.07 20.14 -9.24
N ALA A 141 -9.14 19.91 -8.30
CA ALA A 141 -7.81 19.41 -8.58
C ALA A 141 -7.87 18.05 -9.33
N PRO A 142 -7.17 17.90 -10.47
CA PRO A 142 -7.13 16.62 -11.18
C PRO A 142 -6.41 15.54 -10.37
N ALA A 143 -7.01 14.35 -10.27
CA ALA A 143 -6.43 13.20 -9.56
C ALA A 143 -5.01 12.86 -10.02
N ALA A 144 -4.71 13.03 -11.31
CA ALA A 144 -3.37 12.80 -11.85
C ALA A 144 -2.29 13.67 -11.20
N ASP A 145 -2.61 14.92 -10.85
CA ASP A 145 -1.66 15.84 -10.19
C ASP A 145 -1.54 15.54 -8.69
N THR A 146 -2.63 15.14 -8.02
CA THR A 146 -2.60 14.67 -6.64
C THR A 146 -1.69 13.45 -6.49
N TRP A 147 -1.82 12.47 -7.39
CA TRP A 147 -0.92 11.30 -7.45
C TRP A 147 0.52 11.67 -7.80
N LYS A 148 0.72 12.66 -8.68
CA LYS A 148 2.05 13.16 -9.05
C LYS A 148 2.76 13.77 -7.84
N LEU A 149 2.08 14.62 -7.07
CA LEU A 149 2.64 15.19 -5.85
C LEU A 149 2.95 14.10 -4.82
N THR A 150 2.00 13.18 -4.58
CA THR A 150 2.18 12.04 -3.68
C THR A 150 3.44 11.25 -4.00
N ARG A 151 3.67 10.96 -5.29
CA ARG A 151 4.89 10.29 -5.76
C ARG A 151 6.14 11.13 -5.52
N TRP A 152 6.12 12.42 -5.85
CA TRP A 152 7.27 13.30 -5.63
C TRP A 152 7.67 13.37 -4.15
N LEU A 153 6.69 13.49 -3.25
CA LEU A 153 6.93 13.49 -1.81
C LEU A 153 7.53 12.16 -1.33
N ALA A 154 7.02 11.03 -1.84
CA ALA A 154 7.58 9.71 -1.53
C ALA A 154 9.01 9.53 -2.05
N ASP A 155 9.29 9.96 -3.29
CA ASP A 155 10.64 9.94 -3.89
C ASP A 155 11.62 10.79 -3.06
N ASP A 156 11.14 11.92 -2.54
CA ASP A 156 11.90 12.85 -1.68
C ASP A 156 11.96 12.38 -0.22
N GLN A 157 11.44 11.18 0.10
CA GLN A 157 11.38 10.58 1.43
C GLN A 157 10.59 11.40 2.48
N ARG A 158 9.72 12.30 2.03
CA ARG A 158 8.80 13.08 2.86
C ARG A 158 7.56 12.23 3.18
N TRP A 159 7.79 11.12 3.89
CA TRP A 159 6.80 10.03 4.03
C TRP A 159 5.48 10.45 4.68
N GLN A 160 5.52 11.32 5.70
CA GLN A 160 4.29 11.79 6.36
C GLN A 160 3.45 12.65 5.42
N GLU A 161 4.06 13.63 4.74
CA GLU A 161 3.34 14.45 3.77
C GLU A 161 2.86 13.61 2.57
N ALA A 162 3.64 12.61 2.15
CA ALA A 162 3.21 11.67 1.12
C ALA A 162 1.97 10.87 1.56
N ALA A 163 1.88 10.49 2.83
CA ALA A 163 0.69 9.81 3.37
C ALA A 163 -0.53 10.74 3.41
N ASP A 164 -0.37 12.00 3.82
CA ASP A 164 -1.46 12.98 3.82
C ASP A 164 -2.04 13.21 2.41
N TRP A 165 -1.16 13.31 1.40
CA TRP A 165 -1.56 13.45 0.00
C TRP A 165 -2.05 12.15 -0.64
N LEU A 166 -1.61 10.98 -0.12
CA LEU A 166 -2.10 9.68 -0.56
C LEU A 166 -3.58 9.51 -0.24
N GLU A 167 -4.02 9.89 0.97
CA GLU A 167 -5.45 9.83 1.35
C GLU A 167 -6.33 10.65 0.39
N ARG A 168 -5.86 11.85 0.02
CA ARG A 168 -6.53 12.69 -0.98
C ARG A 168 -6.54 12.02 -2.35
N SER A 169 -5.44 11.39 -2.75
CA SER A 169 -5.34 10.66 -4.03
C SER A 169 -6.31 9.48 -4.11
N LEU A 170 -6.43 8.71 -3.02
CA LEU A 170 -7.33 7.55 -2.92
C LEU A 170 -8.81 7.97 -2.88
N SER A 171 -9.16 9.05 -2.19
CA SER A 171 -10.54 9.57 -2.21
C SER A 171 -11.02 10.05 -3.59
N GLN A 172 -10.09 10.43 -4.48
CA GLN A 172 -10.38 10.83 -5.86
C GLN A 172 -10.33 9.67 -6.86
N THR A 173 -9.83 8.50 -6.43
CA THR A 173 -9.54 7.36 -7.31
C THR A 173 -10.18 6.10 -6.75
N ALA A 174 -11.37 5.75 -7.26
CA ALA A 174 -12.14 4.60 -6.77
C ALA A 174 -11.36 3.29 -6.86
N GLU A 175 -10.65 3.06 -7.98
CA GLU A 175 -9.82 1.87 -8.19
C GLU A 175 -8.41 2.28 -8.61
N PRO A 176 -7.46 2.35 -7.66
CA PRO A 176 -6.08 2.68 -7.98
C PRO A 176 -5.43 1.59 -8.82
N ASP A 177 -4.66 1.96 -9.85
CA ASP A 177 -3.92 1.00 -10.68
C ASP A 177 -2.79 0.31 -9.90
N ALA A 178 -2.15 -0.70 -10.51
CA ALA A 178 -1.08 -1.46 -9.86
C ALA A 178 0.13 -0.59 -9.42
N THR A 179 0.43 0.50 -10.13
CA THR A 179 1.51 1.42 -9.77
C THR A 179 1.12 2.28 -8.58
N GLN A 180 -0.11 2.77 -8.57
CA GLN A 180 -0.68 3.56 -7.48
C GLN A 180 -0.82 2.73 -6.19
N ARG A 181 -1.32 1.48 -6.29
CA ARG A 181 -1.38 0.55 -5.15
C ARG A 181 0.00 0.25 -4.57
N ARG A 182 1.00 0.02 -5.43
CA ARG A 182 2.38 -0.20 -4.96
C ARG A 182 2.95 1.02 -4.24
N LEU A 183 2.70 2.23 -4.76
CA LEU A 183 3.10 3.48 -4.12
C LEU A 183 2.42 3.62 -2.75
N ALA A 184 1.10 3.40 -2.68
CA ALA A 184 0.33 3.45 -1.45
C ALA A 184 0.90 2.50 -0.39
N LEU A 185 1.16 1.24 -0.78
CA LEU A 185 1.74 0.24 0.09
C LEU A 185 3.10 0.66 0.67
N VAL A 186 3.99 1.22 -0.15
CA VAL A 186 5.29 1.71 0.32
C VAL A 186 5.12 2.87 1.29
N ILE A 187 4.25 3.83 0.98
CA ILE A 187 3.99 4.98 1.85
C ILE A 187 3.47 4.50 3.21
N TYR A 188 2.41 3.68 3.24
CA TYR A 188 1.83 3.17 4.48
C TYR A 188 2.83 2.35 5.30
N GLN A 189 3.67 1.53 4.67
CA GLN A 189 4.72 0.80 5.38
C GLN A 189 5.77 1.74 5.99
N ARG A 190 6.17 2.79 5.28
CA ARG A 190 7.16 3.78 5.78
C ARG A 190 6.59 4.65 6.89
N THR A 191 5.28 4.88 6.91
CA THR A 191 4.59 5.62 7.98
C THR A 191 4.01 4.71 9.06
N GLN A 192 4.31 3.41 9.05
CA GLN A 192 3.84 2.41 10.03
C GLN A 192 2.32 2.23 10.10
N GLN A 193 1.61 2.61 9.04
CA GLN A 193 0.17 2.47 8.86
C GLN A 193 -0.16 1.05 8.37
N THR A 194 0.00 0.08 9.27
CA THR A 194 -0.03 -1.35 8.93
C THR A 194 -1.43 -1.82 8.48
N ASP A 195 -2.49 -1.30 9.08
CA ASP A 195 -3.87 -1.63 8.71
C ASP A 195 -4.21 -1.12 7.31
N GLN A 196 -3.89 0.14 7.00
CA GLN A 196 -4.10 0.72 5.67
C GLN A 196 -3.27 0.00 4.59
N ALA A 197 -2.04 -0.39 4.94
CA ALA A 197 -1.21 -1.20 4.06
C ALA A 197 -1.86 -2.57 3.76
N LEU A 198 -2.53 -3.17 4.75
CA LEU A 198 -3.28 -4.42 4.58
C LEU A 198 -4.48 -4.21 3.66
N ASP A 199 -5.26 -3.17 3.89
CA ASP A 199 -6.43 -2.85 3.06
C ASP A 199 -6.05 -2.66 1.58
N VAL A 200 -4.93 -1.97 1.30
CA VAL A 200 -4.42 -1.82 -0.07
C VAL A 200 -4.04 -3.17 -0.71
N LEU A 201 -3.41 -4.07 0.04
CA LEU A 201 -3.08 -5.40 -0.47
C LEU A 201 -4.35 -6.23 -0.72
N LEU A 202 -5.31 -6.19 0.20
CA LEU A 202 -6.57 -6.91 0.08
C LEU A 202 -7.40 -6.44 -1.12
N GLY A 203 -7.47 -5.13 -1.35
CA GLY A 203 -8.19 -4.56 -2.50
C GLY A 203 -7.57 -4.90 -3.87
N GLY A 204 -6.31 -5.34 -3.89
CA GLY A 204 -5.63 -5.80 -5.10
C GLY A 204 -5.58 -7.31 -5.27
N LEU A 205 -6.11 -8.08 -4.31
CA LEU A 205 -6.00 -9.53 -4.26
C LEU A 205 -7.23 -10.19 -4.87
N ASP A 206 -7.00 -11.17 -5.75
CA ASP A 206 -8.04 -11.94 -6.43
C ASP A 206 -7.65 -13.41 -6.59
N GLU A 207 -8.55 -14.24 -7.12
CA GLU A 207 -8.29 -15.67 -7.35
C GLU A 207 -7.10 -15.92 -8.30
N GLY A 208 -6.79 -14.96 -9.18
CA GLY A 208 -5.69 -14.99 -10.14
C GLY A 208 -4.32 -14.67 -9.54
N SER A 209 -4.29 -14.11 -8.33
CA SER A 209 -3.08 -13.64 -7.67
C SER A 209 -2.13 -14.77 -7.31
N ASP A 210 -0.83 -14.55 -7.51
CA ASP A 210 0.22 -15.54 -7.24
C ASP A 210 0.50 -15.73 -5.74
N ALA A 211 1.27 -16.78 -5.41
CA ALA A 211 1.70 -17.11 -4.06
C ALA A 211 2.32 -15.92 -3.31
N THR A 212 3.11 -15.10 -4.01
CA THR A 212 3.86 -13.98 -3.40
C THR A 212 2.90 -12.95 -2.82
N HIS A 213 1.83 -12.60 -3.54
CA HIS A 213 0.84 -11.63 -3.09
C HIS A 213 0.06 -12.16 -1.87
N TRP A 214 -0.35 -13.43 -1.90
CA TRP A 214 -1.03 -14.08 -0.77
C TRP A 214 -0.17 -14.13 0.49
N ARG A 215 1.09 -14.55 0.36
CA ARG A 215 2.06 -14.59 1.48
C ARG A 215 2.31 -13.20 2.04
N GLN A 216 2.43 -12.18 1.17
CA GLN A 216 2.62 -10.80 1.59
C GLN A 216 1.42 -10.28 2.38
N ALA A 217 0.20 -10.54 1.92
CA ALA A 217 -1.03 -10.13 2.60
C ALA A 217 -1.17 -10.81 3.97
N ALA A 218 -0.94 -12.12 4.05
CA ALA A 218 -0.99 -12.86 5.31
C ALA A 218 0.08 -12.37 6.31
N GLY A 219 1.31 -12.16 5.87
CA GLY A 219 2.38 -11.62 6.72
C GLY A 219 2.11 -10.19 7.19
N LEU A 220 1.44 -9.37 6.38
CA LEU A 220 1.01 -8.04 6.80
C LEU A 220 -0.13 -8.09 7.81
N ALA A 221 -1.11 -8.98 7.61
CA ALA A 221 -2.18 -9.23 8.58
C ALA A 221 -1.63 -9.69 9.95
N GLN A 222 -0.60 -10.53 9.97
CA GLN A 222 0.07 -10.87 11.23
C GLN A 222 0.68 -9.64 11.92
N ARG A 223 1.40 -8.79 11.18
CA ARG A 223 2.00 -7.56 11.73
C ARG A 223 0.96 -6.55 12.18
N ALA A 224 -0.20 -6.52 11.54
CA ALA A 224 -1.35 -5.73 11.95
C ALA A 224 -2.03 -6.25 13.24
N GLY A 225 -1.55 -7.37 13.82
CA GLY A 225 -2.19 -7.99 14.97
C GLY A 225 -3.50 -8.70 14.63
N GLN A 226 -3.67 -9.09 13.36
CA GLN A 226 -4.88 -9.73 12.82
C GLN A 226 -4.59 -11.20 12.40
N PRO A 227 -4.16 -12.08 13.33
CA PRO A 227 -3.74 -13.44 12.98
C PRO A 227 -4.87 -14.30 12.40
N GLY A 228 -6.14 -14.04 12.76
CA GLY A 228 -7.29 -14.70 12.15
C GLY A 228 -7.44 -14.39 10.65
N ILE A 229 -7.20 -13.12 10.25
CA ILE A 229 -7.20 -12.74 8.84
C ILE A 229 -6.01 -13.36 8.12
N ALA A 230 -4.82 -13.38 8.75
CA ALA A 230 -3.66 -14.05 8.19
C ALA A 230 -3.93 -15.54 7.90
N ALA A 231 -4.59 -16.25 8.82
CA ALA A 231 -5.01 -17.64 8.62
C ALA A 231 -6.02 -17.78 7.48
N ALA A 232 -7.03 -16.91 7.40
CA ALA A 232 -8.03 -16.96 6.35
C ALA A 232 -7.43 -16.72 4.95
N LEU A 233 -6.50 -15.78 4.82
CA LEU A 233 -5.82 -15.49 3.56
C LEU A 233 -4.97 -16.69 3.11
N TRP A 234 -4.21 -17.28 4.02
CA TRP A 234 -3.38 -18.44 3.71
C TRP A 234 -4.23 -19.67 3.36
N ASP A 235 -5.31 -19.91 4.10
CA ASP A 235 -6.24 -21.02 3.85
C ASP A 235 -6.92 -20.86 2.48
N THR A 236 -7.30 -19.64 2.12
CA THR A 236 -7.88 -19.34 0.80
C THR A 236 -6.87 -19.61 -0.32
N ALA A 237 -5.65 -19.11 -0.20
CA ALA A 237 -4.59 -19.33 -1.17
C ALA A 237 -4.23 -20.81 -1.35
N TRP A 238 -4.19 -21.55 -0.24
CA TRP A 238 -3.99 -23.01 -0.24
C TRP A 238 -5.10 -23.73 -1.00
N ARG A 239 -6.37 -23.42 -0.71
CA ARG A 239 -7.54 -24.03 -1.38
C ARG A 239 -7.59 -23.72 -2.88
N LEU A 240 -7.10 -22.56 -3.28
CA LEU A 240 -6.96 -22.17 -4.70
C LEU A 240 -5.74 -22.82 -5.39
N GLY A 241 -4.92 -23.60 -4.67
CA GLY A 241 -3.70 -24.20 -5.21
C GLY A 241 -2.63 -23.17 -5.54
N ARG A 242 -2.68 -21.98 -4.93
CA ARG A 242 -1.62 -20.95 -5.04
C ARG A 242 -0.45 -21.22 -4.11
N LEU A 243 -0.69 -21.97 -3.03
CA LEU A 243 0.27 -22.44 -2.05
C LEU A 243 0.13 -23.96 -1.96
N ASP A 244 1.21 -24.69 -2.23
CA ASP A 244 1.20 -26.16 -2.31
C ASP A 244 2.49 -26.83 -1.83
N GLU A 245 3.47 -26.05 -1.37
CA GLU A 245 4.75 -26.55 -0.88
C GLU A 245 4.65 -27.08 0.57
N ASP A 246 5.60 -27.92 0.98
CA ASP A 246 5.66 -28.47 2.34
C ASP A 246 5.73 -27.37 3.41
N GLU A 247 6.48 -26.31 3.15
CA GLU A 247 6.58 -25.15 4.05
C GLU A 247 5.24 -24.42 4.19
N ASP A 248 4.45 -24.34 3.11
CA ASP A 248 3.14 -23.70 3.13
C ASP A 248 2.13 -24.49 3.98
N ARG A 249 2.23 -25.83 4.01
CA ARG A 249 1.41 -26.69 4.90
C ARG A 249 1.66 -26.35 6.36
N TRP A 250 2.93 -26.33 6.76
CA TRP A 250 3.31 -26.03 8.14
C TRP A 250 2.92 -24.61 8.54
N GLN A 251 3.09 -23.66 7.63
CA GLN A 251 2.67 -22.29 7.87
C GLN A 251 1.15 -22.16 8.01
N LEU A 252 0.36 -22.90 7.23
CA LEU A 252 -1.11 -22.93 7.37
C LEU A 252 -1.53 -23.43 8.75
N ILE A 253 -0.90 -24.51 9.25
CA ILE A 253 -1.14 -25.03 10.60
C ILE A 253 -0.82 -23.97 11.66
N ASN A 254 0.37 -23.38 11.59
CA ASN A 254 0.81 -22.35 12.55
C ASN A 254 -0.11 -21.14 12.55
N LEU A 255 -0.56 -20.70 11.37
CA LEU A 255 -1.49 -19.59 11.22
C LEU A 255 -2.86 -19.90 11.83
N HIS A 256 -3.43 -21.08 11.57
CA HIS A 256 -4.70 -21.48 12.19
C HIS A 256 -4.61 -21.57 13.72
N MET A 257 -3.50 -22.09 14.25
CA MET A 257 -3.24 -22.13 15.69
C MET A 257 -3.16 -20.71 16.27
N ALA A 258 -2.37 -19.81 15.67
CA ALA A 258 -2.24 -18.42 16.11
C ALA A 258 -3.52 -17.59 15.92
N GLY A 259 -4.28 -17.88 14.87
CA GLY A 259 -5.51 -17.20 14.49
C GLY A 259 -6.75 -17.67 15.25
N GLY A 260 -6.60 -18.56 16.24
CA GLY A 260 -7.71 -19.03 17.07
C GLY A 260 -8.67 -19.99 16.36
N THR A 261 -8.20 -20.67 15.30
CA THR A 261 -8.95 -21.72 14.58
C THR A 261 -8.26 -23.09 14.68
N PRO A 262 -7.91 -23.56 15.89
CA PRO A 262 -7.10 -24.78 16.08
C PRO A 262 -7.78 -26.06 15.56
N ALA A 263 -9.12 -26.10 15.48
CA ALA A 263 -9.83 -27.21 14.84
C ALA A 263 -9.44 -27.36 13.36
N ARG A 264 -9.29 -26.26 12.63
CA ARG A 264 -8.85 -26.29 11.22
C ARG A 264 -7.42 -26.76 11.08
N ALA A 265 -6.53 -26.31 11.97
CA ALA A 265 -5.15 -26.81 12.03
C ALA A 265 -5.12 -28.33 12.22
N ALA A 266 -5.93 -28.84 13.15
CA ALA A 266 -6.02 -30.26 13.44
C ALA A 266 -6.60 -31.07 12.28
N GLU A 267 -7.67 -30.60 11.63
CA GLU A 267 -8.25 -31.22 10.41
C GLU A 267 -7.21 -31.36 9.29
N TYR A 268 -6.39 -30.31 9.07
CA TYR A 268 -5.34 -30.35 8.08
C TYR A 268 -4.22 -31.32 8.45
N LEU A 269 -3.79 -31.32 9.71
CA LEU A 269 -2.80 -32.28 10.22
C LEU A 269 -3.27 -33.73 10.05
N GLU A 270 -4.52 -34.06 10.41
CA GLU A 270 -5.08 -35.40 10.24
C GLU A 270 -5.04 -35.81 8.77
N ARG A 271 -5.57 -34.97 7.89
CA ARG A 271 -5.61 -35.24 6.46
C ARG A 271 -4.23 -35.50 5.87
N TRP A 272 -3.23 -34.70 6.23
CA TRP A 272 -1.87 -34.83 5.71
C TRP A 272 -1.09 -35.99 6.35
N LEU A 273 -1.38 -36.33 7.61
CA LEU A 273 -0.87 -37.55 8.24
C LEU A 273 -1.44 -38.81 7.58
N GLU A 274 -2.73 -38.81 7.25
CA GLU A 274 -3.41 -39.92 6.58
C GLU A 274 -2.93 -40.11 5.14
N ALA A 275 -2.68 -39.00 4.42
CA ALA A 275 -2.14 -39.02 3.07
C ALA A 275 -0.64 -39.36 3.01
N GLY A 276 0.07 -39.23 4.13
CA GLY A 276 1.53 -39.39 4.18
C GLY A 276 2.31 -38.15 3.68
N ASP A 277 1.63 -37.02 3.50
CA ASP A 277 2.25 -35.72 3.15
C ASP A 277 3.06 -35.15 4.32
N ILE A 278 2.74 -35.55 5.55
CA ILE A 278 3.49 -35.22 6.76
C ILE A 278 3.91 -36.51 7.47
N VAL A 279 5.15 -36.52 7.96
CA VAL A 279 5.70 -37.66 8.71
C VAL A 279 4.96 -37.82 10.04
N ARG A 280 4.49 -39.05 10.29
CA ARG A 280 3.90 -39.41 11.58
C ARG A 280 4.98 -39.67 12.61
N ASP A 281 5.34 -38.63 13.35
CA ASP A 281 6.28 -38.68 14.47
C ASP A 281 5.71 -38.07 15.75
N GLU A 282 6.51 -38.07 16.82
CA GLU A 282 6.12 -37.53 18.12
C GLU A 282 5.79 -36.02 18.04
N THR A 283 6.57 -35.26 17.27
CA THR A 283 6.37 -33.82 17.10
C THR A 283 5.01 -33.51 16.49
N THR A 284 4.68 -34.20 15.39
CA THR A 284 3.43 -33.98 14.65
C THR A 284 2.22 -34.47 15.44
N LEU A 285 2.31 -35.63 16.10
CA LEU A 285 1.23 -36.11 16.96
C LEU A 285 0.99 -35.21 18.18
N ARG A 286 2.05 -34.64 18.76
CA ARG A 286 1.93 -33.66 19.83
C ARG A 286 1.26 -32.37 19.35
N LEU A 287 1.61 -31.90 18.16
CA LEU A 287 0.94 -30.74 17.57
C LEU A 287 -0.55 -31.01 17.32
N LEU A 288 -0.89 -32.17 16.74
CA LEU A 288 -2.27 -32.59 16.54
C LEU A 288 -3.06 -32.67 17.85
N ALA A 289 -2.49 -33.32 18.87
CA ALA A 289 -3.11 -33.45 20.17
C ALA A 289 -3.35 -32.10 20.86
N ASN A 290 -2.39 -31.18 20.74
CA ASN A 290 -2.52 -29.80 21.22
C ASN A 290 -3.57 -29.01 20.44
N ALA A 291 -3.63 -29.15 19.12
CA ALA A 291 -4.62 -28.49 18.28
C ALA A 291 -6.05 -28.92 18.67
N TRP A 292 -6.31 -30.22 18.79
CA TRP A 292 -7.61 -30.71 19.26
C TRP A 292 -7.94 -30.29 20.69
N HIS A 293 -6.95 -30.29 21.58
CA HIS A 293 -7.13 -29.81 22.95
C HIS A 293 -7.53 -28.33 22.97
N GLN A 294 -6.84 -27.46 22.23
CA GLN A 294 -7.18 -26.03 22.13
C GLN A 294 -8.55 -25.80 21.47
N ALA A 295 -8.92 -26.66 20.51
CA ALA A 295 -10.25 -26.68 19.91
C ALA A 295 -11.36 -27.17 20.86
N ARG A 296 -11.00 -27.70 22.04
CA ARG A 296 -11.90 -28.32 23.02
C ARG A 296 -12.67 -29.53 22.48
N ASP A 297 -12.13 -30.20 21.46
CA ASP A 297 -12.67 -31.46 20.98
C ASP A 297 -12.15 -32.61 21.85
N LYS A 298 -12.94 -32.97 22.86
CA LYS A 298 -12.53 -33.95 23.88
C LYS A 298 -12.15 -35.31 23.28
N SER A 299 -12.94 -35.80 22.31
CA SER A 299 -12.70 -37.14 21.77
C SER A 299 -11.42 -37.16 20.96
N ARG A 300 -11.31 -36.27 19.96
CA ARG A 300 -10.16 -36.26 19.05
C ARG A 300 -8.87 -35.89 19.77
N ALA A 301 -8.92 -35.01 20.77
CA ALA A 301 -7.76 -34.70 21.59
C ALA A 301 -7.27 -35.90 22.40
N LEU A 302 -8.18 -36.64 23.06
CA LEU A 302 -7.80 -37.83 23.82
C LEU A 302 -7.24 -38.92 22.91
N ASP A 303 -7.82 -39.12 21.73
CA ASP A 303 -7.34 -40.10 20.77
C ASP A 303 -5.93 -39.73 20.25
N ALA A 304 -5.69 -38.46 19.94
CA ALA A 304 -4.38 -37.96 19.53
C ALA A 304 -3.33 -38.05 20.64
N TRP A 305 -3.66 -37.66 21.88
CA TRP A 305 -2.77 -37.79 23.04
C TRP A 305 -2.41 -39.25 23.35
N ARG A 306 -3.39 -40.16 23.25
CA ARG A 306 -3.15 -41.59 23.39
C ARG A 306 -2.23 -42.12 22.29
N ALA A 307 -2.44 -41.70 21.05
CA ALA A 307 -1.61 -42.10 19.92
C ALA A 307 -0.16 -41.62 20.11
N LEU A 308 0.04 -40.38 20.55
CA LEU A 308 1.35 -39.84 20.92
C LEU A 308 2.02 -40.67 22.02
N ALA A 309 1.35 -40.85 23.16
CA ALA A 309 1.91 -41.58 24.31
C ALA A 309 2.25 -43.03 23.97
N THR A 310 1.48 -43.64 23.07
CA THR A 310 1.76 -45.00 22.57
C THR A 310 3.00 -45.03 21.67
N LEU A 311 3.19 -44.01 20.83
CA LEU A 311 4.34 -43.90 19.93
C LEU A 311 5.63 -43.59 20.70
N SER A 312 5.63 -42.53 21.52
CA SER A 312 6.81 -42.07 22.26
C SER A 312 7.22 -43.03 23.36
N LYS A 313 6.25 -43.73 23.97
CA LYS A 313 6.44 -44.58 25.15
C LYS A 313 7.01 -43.83 26.36
N GLU A 314 6.91 -42.51 26.35
CA GLU A 314 7.38 -41.64 27.42
C GLU A 314 6.35 -41.56 28.55
N GLY A 315 6.80 -41.66 29.79
CA GLY A 315 5.92 -41.56 30.96
C GLY A 315 5.18 -40.21 31.03
N SER A 316 5.86 -39.13 30.62
CA SER A 316 5.31 -37.78 30.61
C SER A 316 4.13 -37.59 29.65
N ASP A 317 4.15 -38.26 28.49
CA ASP A 317 3.05 -38.23 27.53
C ASP A 317 1.84 -39.05 28.01
N TRP A 318 2.11 -40.22 28.63
CA TRP A 318 1.06 -40.99 29.31
C TRP A 318 0.43 -40.21 30.45
N ARG A 319 1.24 -39.45 31.21
CA ARG A 319 0.75 -38.57 32.28
C ARG A 319 -0.12 -37.46 31.71
N GLN A 320 0.31 -36.79 30.65
CA GLN A 320 -0.46 -35.71 30.01
C GLN A 320 -1.81 -36.23 29.47
N TYR A 321 -1.81 -37.40 28.82
CA TYR A 321 -3.04 -38.07 28.39
C TYR A 321 -3.98 -38.36 29.58
N GLY A 322 -3.43 -38.90 30.67
CA GLY A 322 -4.21 -39.25 31.87
C GLY A 322 -4.80 -38.03 32.59
N GLN A 323 -4.02 -36.97 32.76
CA GLN A 323 -4.49 -35.70 33.34
C GLN A 323 -5.62 -35.09 32.51
N LEU A 324 -5.47 -35.09 31.18
CA LEU A 324 -6.48 -34.56 30.28
C LEU A 324 -7.75 -35.41 30.28
N ALA A 325 -7.63 -36.75 30.32
CA ALA A 325 -8.74 -37.67 30.46
C ALA A 325 -9.54 -37.40 31.74
N PHE A 326 -8.86 -37.23 32.87
CA PHE A 326 -9.51 -36.93 34.14
C PHE A 326 -10.24 -35.59 34.08
N ALA A 327 -9.57 -34.53 33.60
CA ALA A 327 -10.17 -33.19 33.46
C ALA A 327 -11.45 -33.17 32.59
N TRP A 328 -11.66 -34.20 31.76
CA TRP A 328 -12.82 -34.33 30.89
C TRP A 328 -13.83 -35.40 31.29
N GLY A 329 -13.74 -35.98 32.49
CA GLY A 329 -14.72 -36.96 32.95
C GLY A 329 -14.40 -38.42 32.63
N GLN A 330 -13.20 -38.71 32.13
CA GLN A 330 -12.82 -40.04 31.65
C GLN A 330 -11.96 -40.78 32.68
N ASP A 331 -12.50 -40.95 33.89
CA ASP A 331 -11.77 -41.46 35.06
C ASP A 331 -11.08 -42.81 34.80
N GLU A 332 -11.77 -43.76 34.15
CA GLU A 332 -11.20 -45.07 33.82
C GLU A 332 -10.00 -44.95 32.85
N ARG A 333 -10.09 -44.04 31.87
CA ARG A 333 -8.99 -43.79 30.93
C ARG A 333 -7.83 -43.11 31.64
N ALA A 334 -8.13 -42.20 32.56
CA ALA A 334 -7.15 -41.47 33.36
C ALA A 334 -6.34 -42.40 34.26
N GLU A 335 -7.01 -43.27 35.02
CA GLU A 335 -6.38 -44.24 35.92
C GLU A 335 -5.43 -45.16 35.14
N LYS A 336 -5.91 -45.77 34.05
CA LYS A 336 -5.08 -46.63 33.20
C LYS A 336 -3.85 -45.90 32.64
N ALA A 337 -4.03 -44.66 32.18
CA ALA A 337 -2.95 -43.86 31.62
C ALA A 337 -1.90 -43.47 32.67
N LEU A 338 -2.33 -43.03 33.86
CA LEU A 338 -1.43 -42.63 34.93
C LEU A 338 -0.71 -43.82 35.56
N SER A 339 -1.36 -44.97 35.72
CA SER A 339 -0.67 -46.21 36.13
C SER A 339 0.39 -46.63 35.10
N ARG A 340 0.10 -46.43 33.81
CA ARG A 340 1.09 -46.67 32.75
C ARG A 340 2.27 -45.71 32.88
N ALA A 341 2.03 -44.41 33.06
CA ALA A 341 3.06 -43.41 33.28
C ALA A 341 3.95 -43.74 34.50
N GLN A 342 3.34 -44.11 35.62
CA GLN A 342 4.06 -44.54 36.83
C GLN A 342 4.94 -45.77 36.55
N SER A 343 4.42 -46.77 35.81
CA SER A 343 5.20 -47.96 35.44
C SER A 343 6.41 -47.65 34.54
N LEU A 344 6.40 -46.49 33.88
CA LEU A 344 7.48 -45.96 33.06
C LEU A 344 8.42 -45.03 33.86
N GLY A 345 8.24 -44.92 35.17
CA GLY A 345 9.09 -44.13 36.07
C GLY A 345 8.68 -42.66 36.22
N ASP A 346 7.44 -42.29 35.86
CA ASP A 346 6.94 -40.94 36.07
C ASP A 346 6.39 -40.77 37.50
N ASP A 347 7.21 -40.22 38.41
CA ASP A 347 6.85 -40.03 39.82
C ASP A 347 5.65 -39.09 40.01
N GLN A 348 5.47 -38.09 39.14
CA GLN A 348 4.32 -37.19 39.21
C GLN A 348 3.01 -37.93 38.90
N ALA A 349 3.04 -38.98 38.09
CA ALA A 349 1.87 -39.80 37.85
C ALA A 349 1.40 -40.54 39.12
N ALA A 350 2.31 -40.92 40.02
CA ALA A 350 1.97 -41.55 41.29
C ALA A 350 1.21 -40.59 42.22
N GLU A 351 1.63 -39.32 42.28
CA GLU A 351 0.96 -38.27 43.04
C GLU A 351 -0.46 -38.00 42.50
N TRP A 352 -0.60 -38.00 41.17
CA TRP A 352 -1.89 -37.86 40.52
C TRP A 352 -2.84 -39.02 40.84
N LEU A 353 -2.36 -40.28 40.80
CA LEU A 353 -3.17 -41.44 41.17
C LEU A 353 -3.66 -41.37 42.63
N ALA A 354 -2.79 -40.99 43.56
CA ALA A 354 -3.18 -40.82 44.97
C ALA A 354 -4.27 -39.73 45.14
N THR A 355 -4.23 -38.68 44.30
CA THR A 355 -5.24 -37.62 44.29
C THR A 355 -6.57 -38.10 43.69
N LEU A 356 -6.52 -38.95 42.65
CA LEU A 356 -7.71 -39.55 42.03
C LEU A 356 -8.46 -40.47 43.01
N GLU A 357 -7.75 -41.26 43.80
CA GLU A 357 -8.34 -42.15 44.81
C GLU A 357 -9.12 -41.38 45.89
N GLN A 358 -8.71 -40.14 46.17
CA GLN A 358 -9.33 -39.27 47.18
C GLN A 358 -10.43 -38.37 46.60
N SER A 359 -10.53 -38.26 45.28
CA SER A 359 -11.49 -37.38 44.60
C SER A 359 -12.83 -38.09 44.36
N PRO A 360 -13.98 -37.40 44.52
CA PRO A 360 -15.26 -37.96 44.13
C PRO A 360 -15.26 -38.21 42.61
N ARG A 361 -15.44 -39.48 42.22
CA ARG A 361 -15.49 -39.89 40.81
C ARG A 361 -16.55 -39.11 40.05
N HIS A 362 -16.26 -38.82 38.79
CA HIS A 362 -17.24 -38.24 37.88
C HIS A 362 -18.32 -39.29 37.63
N SER A 363 -19.46 -39.16 38.33
CA SER A 363 -20.63 -40.03 38.16
C SER A 363 -21.06 -40.03 36.70
N LEU A 364 -21.20 -41.24 36.12
CA LEU A 364 -21.66 -41.47 34.74
C LEU A 364 -23.03 -40.85 34.45
#